data_AF-A0A7W1YUZ5-F1
#
_entry.id   AF-A0A7W1YUZ5-F1
#
_cell.length_a   1.000
_cell.length_b   1.000
_cell.length_c   1.000
_cell.angle_alpha   90.00
_cell.angle_beta   90.00
_cell.angle_gamma   90.00
#
_symmetry.space_group_name_H-M   'P 1'
#
loop_
_entity.id
_entity.type
_entity.pdbx_description
1 polymer ?
#
loop_
_entity_poly.entity_id
_entity_poly.type
_entity_poly.pdbx_seq_one_letter_code
_entity_poly.pdbx_strand_id
1 'polypeptide(L)'
;EDAKKNVFEVPLAGSTIIHPVMGEFGAARVMLKPAAPGTGVIAGGAARVILEEAGVHDVLCKSLGSSNHINVARATIAGLQALQRPDVIARRRGLSPEEVTPKGLLTAYQASNRGSAPPPREVA
;
A
#
# COMPACT_ATOMS: atom_id res chain seq x y z
N GLU A 1 -0.98 17.32 16.13
CA GLU A 1 0.48 17.44 15.91
C GLU A 1 1.17 16.11 15.63
N ASP A 2 0.82 15.00 16.29
CA ASP A 2 1.53 13.72 16.09
C ASP A 2 1.47 13.13 14.67
N ALA A 3 0.40 13.36 13.91
CA ALA A 3 0.30 12.87 12.53
C ALA A 3 1.37 13.49 11.61
N LYS A 4 1.67 14.79 11.79
CA LYS A 4 2.69 15.51 10.99
C LYS A 4 4.10 14.95 11.22
N LYS A 5 4.35 14.36 12.40
CA LYS A 5 5.65 13.76 12.75
C LYS A 5 5.81 12.35 12.18
N ASN A 6 4.71 11.64 11.91
CA ASN A 6 4.70 10.23 11.53
C ASN A 6 4.13 10.04 10.12
N VAL A 7 4.60 10.85 9.17
CA VAL A 7 4.25 10.70 7.76
C VAL A 7 5.09 9.58 7.15
N PHE A 8 4.47 8.72 6.35
CA PHE A 8 5.15 7.64 5.63
C PHE A 8 4.64 7.57 4.18
N GLU A 9 5.47 7.05 3.30
CA GLU A 9 5.13 6.86 1.88
C GLU A 9 4.40 5.52 1.70
N VAL A 10 3.27 5.56 0.98
CA VAL A 10 2.51 4.36 0.62
C VAL A 10 2.88 3.96 -0.80
N PRO A 11 3.37 2.72 -1.04
CA PRO A 11 3.77 2.31 -2.36
C PRO A 11 2.56 1.87 -3.20
N LEU A 12 2.27 2.62 -4.26
CA LEU A 12 1.11 2.42 -5.14
C LEU A 12 1.52 1.92 -6.52
N ALA A 13 0.63 1.16 -7.16
CA ALA A 13 0.75 0.74 -8.56
C ALA A 13 -0.42 1.36 -9.34
N GLY A 14 -0.17 2.50 -9.97
CA GLY A 14 -1.23 3.32 -10.56
C GLY A 14 -2.19 3.83 -9.48
N SER A 15 -3.45 3.41 -9.54
CA SER A 15 -4.53 3.84 -8.64
C SER A 15 -4.79 2.91 -7.44
N THR A 16 -4.07 1.77 -7.35
CA THR A 16 -4.30 0.72 -6.35
C THR A 16 -3.01 0.35 -5.59
N ILE A 17 -3.16 -0.51 -4.57
CA ILE A 17 -2.04 -1.06 -3.79
C ILE A 17 -1.31 -2.18 -4.57
N ILE A 18 -0.06 -2.49 -4.20
CA ILE A 18 0.76 -3.46 -4.94
C ILE A 18 0.23 -4.90 -4.81
N HIS A 19 -0.12 -5.34 -3.60
CA HIS A 19 -0.49 -6.72 -3.33
C HIS A 19 -1.46 -6.77 -2.15
N PRO A 20 -2.22 -7.88 -2.01
CA PRO A 20 -3.10 -8.03 -0.85
C PRO A 20 -2.28 -8.14 0.44
N VAL A 21 -2.73 -7.43 1.48
CA VAL A 21 -2.10 -7.41 2.81
C VAL A 21 -3.15 -7.55 3.90
N MET A 22 -2.73 -8.15 5.02
CA MET A 22 -3.51 -8.21 6.25
C MET A 22 -2.85 -7.30 7.29
N GLY A 23 -3.51 -6.19 7.61
CA GLY A 23 -3.10 -5.30 8.68
C GLY A 23 -3.71 -5.73 10.01
N GLU A 24 -2.92 -5.79 11.07
CA GLU A 24 -3.38 -6.26 12.37
C GLU A 24 -2.93 -5.28 13.46
N PHE A 25 -3.85 -4.96 14.39
CA PHE A 25 -3.54 -4.17 15.58
C PHE A 25 -4.49 -4.56 16.72
N GLY A 26 -3.93 -5.10 17.81
CA GLY A 26 -4.74 -5.68 18.89
C GLY A 26 -5.69 -6.75 18.35
N ALA A 27 -6.99 -6.59 18.58
CA ALA A 27 -8.04 -7.49 18.08
C ALA A 27 -8.63 -7.08 16.71
N ALA A 28 -8.14 -6.00 16.09
CA ALA A 28 -8.60 -5.58 14.76
C ALA A 28 -7.72 -6.22 13.67
N ARG A 29 -8.38 -6.73 12.63
CA ARG A 29 -7.76 -7.32 11.44
C ARG A 29 -8.41 -6.72 10.21
N VAL A 30 -7.62 -6.08 9.36
CA VAL A 30 -8.09 -5.39 8.16
C VAL A 30 -7.43 -6.00 6.94
N MET A 31 -8.25 -6.57 6.07
CA MET A 31 -7.80 -7.03 4.76
C MET A 31 -7.82 -5.87 3.79
N LEU A 32 -6.70 -5.63 3.11
CA LEU A 32 -6.58 -4.72 1.98
C LEU A 32 -6.25 -5.55 0.74
N LYS A 33 -7.03 -5.41 -0.33
CA LYS A 33 -6.84 -6.14 -1.57
C LYS A 33 -6.84 -5.18 -2.77
N PRO A 34 -5.88 -5.32 -3.70
CA PRO A 34 -5.84 -4.51 -4.90
C PRO A 34 -7.11 -4.72 -5.74
N ALA A 35 -7.50 -3.66 -6.45
CA ALA A 35 -8.69 -3.64 -7.28
C ALA A 35 -8.36 -3.15 -8.70
N ALA A 36 -9.24 -3.44 -9.64
CA ALA A 36 -9.10 -2.94 -11.00
C ALA A 36 -9.39 -1.42 -11.05
N PRO A 37 -8.81 -0.68 -12.01
CA PRO A 37 -9.09 0.74 -12.18
C PRO A 37 -10.59 1.03 -12.31
N GLY A 38 -11.08 2.03 -11.59
CA GLY A 38 -12.50 2.42 -11.60
C GLY A 38 -13.39 1.65 -10.62
N THR A 39 -12.81 0.82 -9.74
CA THR A 39 -13.54 0.17 -8.63
C THR A 39 -13.94 1.18 -7.54
N GLY A 40 -13.12 2.21 -7.34
CA GLY A 40 -13.26 3.12 -6.21
C GLY A 40 -12.78 2.51 -4.88
N VAL A 41 -12.89 3.31 -3.82
CA VAL A 41 -12.54 2.90 -2.45
C VAL A 41 -13.72 2.18 -1.81
N ILE A 42 -13.65 0.86 -1.73
CA ILE A 42 -14.66 0.03 -1.05
C ILE A 42 -14.12 -0.35 0.33
N ALA A 43 -14.42 0.49 1.33
CA ALA A 43 -13.95 0.33 2.70
C ALA A 43 -14.99 0.79 3.73
N GLY A 44 -14.86 0.29 4.96
CA GLY A 44 -15.60 0.83 6.12
C GLY A 44 -15.06 2.20 6.54
N GLY A 45 -15.87 3.02 7.23
CA GLY A 45 -15.59 4.45 7.46
C GLY A 45 -14.18 4.79 7.95
N ALA A 46 -13.69 4.11 8.98
CA ALA A 46 -12.35 4.38 9.54
C ALA A 46 -11.21 4.08 8.54
N ALA A 47 -11.30 2.97 7.79
CA ALA A 47 -10.30 2.62 6.79
C ALA A 47 -10.42 3.48 5.53
N ARG A 48 -11.65 3.88 5.16
CA ARG A 48 -11.94 4.68 3.97
C ARG A 48 -11.19 6.00 3.97
N VAL A 49 -11.33 6.78 5.06
CA VAL A 49 -10.67 8.08 5.18
C VAL A 49 -9.16 7.93 5.05
N ILE A 50 -8.58 6.92 5.70
CA ILE A 50 -7.13 6.67 5.63
C ILE A 50 -6.68 6.32 4.20
N LEU A 51 -7.44 5.48 3.49
CA LEU A 51 -7.11 5.06 2.13
C LEU A 51 -7.23 6.21 1.13
N GLU A 52 -8.27 7.04 1.27
CA GLU A 52 -8.48 8.24 0.44
C GLU A 52 -7.34 9.26 0.66
N GLU A 53 -6.98 9.54 1.92
CA GLU A 53 -5.85 10.44 2.26
C GLU A 53 -4.49 9.86 1.85
N ALA A 54 -4.36 8.53 1.79
CA ALA A 54 -3.16 7.87 1.25
C ALA A 54 -3.05 7.93 -0.28
N GLY A 55 -4.05 8.50 -0.97
CA GLY A 55 -4.09 8.57 -2.44
C GLY A 55 -4.46 7.25 -3.12
N VAL A 56 -5.05 6.29 -2.39
CA VAL A 56 -5.56 5.06 -2.96
C VAL A 56 -6.94 5.32 -3.54
N HIS A 57 -7.11 5.13 -4.84
CA HIS A 57 -8.40 5.36 -5.50
C HIS A 57 -9.19 4.07 -5.71
N ASP A 58 -8.50 2.94 -5.90
CA ASP A 58 -9.12 1.64 -6.17
C ASP A 58 -8.64 0.59 -5.18
N VAL A 59 -9.52 0.14 -4.27
CA VAL A 59 -9.16 -0.87 -3.26
C VAL A 59 -10.39 -1.55 -2.67
N LEU A 60 -10.26 -2.85 -2.40
CA LEU A 60 -11.24 -3.62 -1.63
C LEU A 60 -10.71 -3.79 -0.21
N CYS A 61 -11.47 -3.33 0.78
CA CYS A 61 -11.10 -3.37 2.18
C CYS A 61 -12.21 -3.98 3.04
N LYS A 62 -11.84 -4.91 3.93
CA LYS A 62 -12.77 -5.49 4.90
C LYS A 62 -12.14 -5.61 6.28
N SER A 63 -12.84 -5.12 7.31
CA SER A 63 -12.51 -5.45 8.70
C SER A 63 -13.11 -6.81 9.06
N LEU A 64 -12.26 -7.69 9.59
CA LEU A 64 -12.56 -9.10 9.92
C LEU A 64 -12.44 -9.39 11.43
N GLY A 65 -12.32 -8.35 12.26
CA GLY A 65 -12.16 -8.49 13.71
C GLY A 65 -12.95 -7.43 14.47
N SER A 66 -12.30 -6.78 15.44
CA SER A 66 -12.91 -5.70 16.22
C SER A 66 -13.45 -4.57 15.32
N SER A 67 -14.64 -4.06 15.67
CA SER A 67 -15.28 -2.89 15.04
C SER A 67 -14.83 -1.56 15.63
N ASN A 68 -13.98 -1.56 16.67
CA ASN A 68 -13.45 -0.34 17.27
C ASN A 68 -12.66 0.47 16.23
N HIS A 69 -13.14 1.68 15.93
CA HIS A 69 -12.58 2.55 14.89
C HIS A 69 -11.10 2.88 15.09
N ILE A 70 -10.64 3.05 16.33
CA ILE A 70 -9.23 3.36 16.62
C ILE A 70 -8.34 2.17 16.23
N ASN A 71 -8.76 0.95 16.57
CA ASN A 71 -7.99 -0.25 16.26
C ASN A 71 -8.05 -0.56 14.76
N VAL A 72 -9.19 -0.37 14.11
CA VAL A 72 -9.33 -0.50 12.65
C VAL A 72 -8.42 0.51 11.93
N ALA A 73 -8.37 1.76 12.40
CA ALA A 73 -7.48 2.78 11.83
C ALA A 73 -6.01 2.37 11.96
N ARG A 74 -5.57 1.95 13.15
CA ARG A 74 -4.20 1.48 13.39
C ARG A 74 -3.85 0.22 12.60
N ALA A 75 -4.78 -0.73 12.50
CA ALA A 75 -4.61 -1.93 11.69
C ALA A 75 -4.52 -1.59 10.19
N THR A 76 -5.29 -0.61 9.71
CA THR A 76 -5.22 -0.13 8.32
C THR A 76 -3.85 0.48 8.02
N ILE A 77 -3.35 1.35 8.92
CA ILE A 77 -2.01 1.94 8.82
C ILE A 77 -0.92 0.86 8.83
N ALA A 78 -1.03 -0.12 9.73
CA ALA A 78 -0.09 -1.25 9.78
C ALA A 78 -0.10 -2.07 8.48
N GLY A 79 -1.28 -2.27 7.88
CA GLY A 79 -1.39 -2.92 6.57
C GLY A 79 -0.70 -2.13 5.46
N LEU A 80 -0.89 -0.81 5.41
CA LEU A 80 -0.23 0.05 4.42
C LEU A 80 1.30 0.06 4.60
N GLN A 81 1.78 0.07 5.85
CA GLN A 81 3.22 0.00 6.16
C GLN A 81 3.84 -1.37 5.83
N ALA A 82 3.04 -2.44 5.85
CA ALA A 82 3.49 -3.78 5.48
C ALA A 82 3.71 -3.95 3.97
N LEU A 83 3.17 -3.04 3.14
CA LEU A 83 3.37 -3.08 1.70
C LEU A 83 4.86 -3.01 1.35
N GLN A 84 5.24 -3.84 0.41
CA GLN A 84 6.61 -4.00 -0.06
C GLN A 84 6.70 -3.53 -1.51
N ARG A 85 7.68 -2.67 -1.79
CA ARG A 85 7.93 -2.18 -3.13
C ARG A 85 8.67 -3.23 -3.98
N PRO A 86 8.35 -3.35 -5.28
CA PRO A 86 9.02 -4.30 -6.18
C PRO A 86 10.55 -4.15 -6.24
N ASP A 87 11.05 -2.91 -6.25
CA ASP A 87 12.47 -2.56 -6.30
C ASP A 87 13.23 -3.03 -5.05
N VAL A 88 12.63 -2.82 -3.87
CA VAL A 88 13.22 -3.26 -2.60
C VAL A 88 13.27 -4.78 -2.50
N ILE A 89 12.22 -5.50 -2.93
CA ILE A 89 12.22 -6.97 -2.94
C ILE A 89 13.26 -7.50 -3.92
N ALA A 90 13.35 -6.93 -5.12
CA ALA A 90 14.32 -7.34 -6.13
C ALA A 90 15.77 -7.21 -5.61
N ARG A 91 16.10 -6.04 -5.03
CA ARG A 91 17.40 -5.80 -4.40
C ARG A 91 17.68 -6.77 -3.26
N ARG A 92 16.69 -7.05 -2.41
CA ARG A 92 16.82 -8.00 -1.28
C ARG A 92 17.10 -9.42 -1.76
N ARG A 93 16.59 -9.80 -2.92
CA ARG A 93 16.77 -11.12 -3.54
C ARG A 93 17.99 -11.19 -4.47
N GLY A 94 18.66 -10.07 -4.76
CA GLY A 94 19.77 -10.02 -5.73
C GLY A 94 19.33 -10.30 -7.17
N LEU A 95 18.05 -10.07 -7.49
CA LEU A 95 17.47 -10.32 -8.80
C LEU A 95 17.01 -9.01 -9.45
N SER A 96 16.76 -9.03 -10.75
CA SER A 96 16.17 -7.86 -11.42
C SER A 96 14.67 -7.71 -11.04
N PRO A 97 14.12 -6.48 -11.04
CA PRO A 97 12.70 -6.27 -10.75
C PRO A 97 11.75 -7.01 -11.69
N GLU A 98 12.18 -7.26 -12.92
CA GLU A 98 11.43 -7.96 -13.97
C GLU A 98 11.27 -9.46 -13.67
N GLU A 99 12.24 -10.06 -12.99
CA GLU A 99 12.21 -11.49 -12.61
C GLU A 99 11.35 -11.75 -11.39
N VAL A 100 11.26 -10.77 -10.48
CA VAL A 100 10.54 -10.92 -9.21
C VAL A 100 9.06 -10.57 -9.33
N THR A 101 8.70 -9.70 -10.28
CA THR A 101 7.40 -9.04 -10.31
C THR A 101 6.69 -9.24 -11.65
N PRO A 102 5.37 -9.51 -11.67
CA PRO A 102 4.63 -9.58 -12.92
C PRO A 102 4.73 -8.29 -13.73
N LYS A 103 4.92 -8.40 -15.05
CA LYS A 103 5.13 -7.26 -15.97
C LYS A 103 4.07 -6.17 -15.83
N GLY A 104 2.79 -6.55 -15.75
CA GLY A 104 1.69 -5.59 -15.60
C GLY A 104 1.78 -4.74 -14.33
N LEU A 105 2.16 -5.37 -13.21
CA LEU A 105 2.34 -4.69 -11.93
C LEU A 105 3.55 -3.75 -11.96
N LEU A 106 4.67 -4.22 -12.54
CA LEU A 106 5.90 -3.43 -12.65
C LEU A 106 5.67 -2.16 -13.47
N THR A 107 4.98 -2.27 -14.61
CA THR A 107 4.62 -1.12 -15.44
C THR A 107 3.75 -0.12 -14.69
N ALA A 108 2.74 -0.60 -13.95
CA ALA A 108 1.85 0.26 -13.17
C ALA A 108 2.60 0.96 -12.02
N TYR A 109 3.49 0.24 -11.32
CA TYR A 109 4.35 0.80 -10.26
C TYR A 109 5.32 1.84 -10.81
N GLN A 110 5.95 1.58 -11.95
CA GLN A 110 6.84 2.55 -12.59
C GLN A 110 6.08 3.79 -13.05
N ALA A 111 4.84 3.63 -13.53
CA ALA A 111 4.00 4.76 -13.94
C ALA A 111 3.65 5.69 -12.77
N SER A 112 3.33 5.15 -11.59
CA SER A 112 3.09 5.93 -10.38
C SER A 112 4.38 6.58 -9.84
N ASN A 113 5.53 5.90 -9.94
CA ASN A 113 6.81 6.44 -9.46
C ASN A 113 7.48 7.45 -10.40
N ARG A 114 7.00 7.69 -11.64
CA ARG A 114 7.64 8.66 -12.57
C ARG A 114 7.67 10.11 -12.05
N GLY A 115 6.89 10.44 -11.03
CA GLY A 115 6.85 11.76 -10.39
C GLY A 115 7.73 11.91 -9.14
N SER A 116 8.26 10.82 -8.57
CA SER A 116 9.26 10.88 -7.49
C SER A 116 10.62 10.50 -8.07
N ALA A 117 11.68 11.20 -7.64
CA ALA A 117 13.02 11.06 -8.20
C ALA A 117 13.44 9.59 -8.40
N PRO A 118 14.23 9.27 -9.44
CA PRO A 118 14.75 7.92 -9.61
C PRO A 118 15.42 7.46 -8.30
N PRO A 119 15.34 6.16 -7.94
CA PRO A 119 16.07 5.64 -6.79
C PRO A 119 17.53 6.09 -6.92
N PRO A 120 18.20 6.47 -5.81
CA PRO A 120 19.58 6.93 -5.87
C PRO A 120 20.39 5.88 -6.64
N ARG A 121 20.94 6.29 -7.78
CA ARG A 121 21.91 5.49 -8.51
C ARG A 121 23.15 5.46 -7.63
N GLU A 122 23.25 4.47 -6.74
CA GLU A 122 24.55 4.08 -6.22
C GLU A 122 25.29 3.39 -7.36
N VAL A 123 26.05 4.22 -8.07
CA VAL A 123 27.17 3.84 -8.91
C VAL A 123 28.38 3.58 -8.00
N ALA A 124 29.16 2.56 -8.41
CA ALA A 124 30.41 2.02 -7.84
C ALA A 124 30.23 0.91 -6.79
#